data_AF-A8LI10-F1
#
_entry.id   AF-A8LI10-F1
#
_cell.length_a   1.000
_cell.length_b   1.000
_cell.length_c   1.000
_cell.angle_alpha   90.00
_cell.angle_beta   90.00
_cell.angle_gamma   90.00
#
_symmetry.space_group_name_H-M   'P 1'
#
loop_
_entity.id
_entity.type
_entity.pdbx_description
1 polymer ?
#
loop_
_entity_poly.entity_id
_entity_poly.type
_entity_poly.pdbx_seq_one_letter_code
_entity_poly.pdbx_strand_id
1 'polypeptide(L)'
;MPEPANLKFLRRLVTVLTVVMIAGVVTVIGLLVIRLQAPSLPDLPESITLPAGVVAEAVTFGGDWIAVVAGDEILIYGAGDGALRQRIAVGGGAE
;
A
#
# COMPACT_ATOMS: atom_id res chain seq x y z
N MET A 1 -12.98 17.99 -54.98
CA MET A 1 -11.99 16.91 -55.14
C MET A 1 -12.17 15.89 -54.02
N PRO A 2 -12.48 14.62 -54.31
CA PRO A 2 -12.59 13.58 -53.29
C PRO A 2 -11.21 13.36 -52.64
N GLU A 3 -11.16 13.42 -51.31
CA GLU A 3 -9.95 13.19 -50.53
C GLU A 3 -9.44 11.75 -50.77
N PRO A 4 -8.19 11.55 -51.20
CA PRO A 4 -7.69 10.25 -51.64
C PRO A 4 -7.71 9.24 -50.47
N ALA A 5 -8.09 8.00 -50.77
CA ALA A 5 -8.42 6.98 -49.77
C ALA A 5 -7.28 6.69 -48.77
N ASN A 6 -6.04 6.92 -49.18
CA ASN A 6 -4.84 6.80 -48.35
C ASN A 6 -4.82 7.80 -47.17
N LEU A 7 -5.24 9.05 -47.37
CA LEU A 7 -5.27 10.06 -46.30
C LEU A 7 -6.36 9.76 -45.27
N LYS A 8 -7.51 9.22 -45.71
CA LYS A 8 -8.58 8.78 -44.81
C LYS A 8 -8.16 7.60 -43.95
N PHE A 9 -7.43 6.64 -44.53
CA PHE A 9 -6.88 5.51 -43.81
C PHE A 9 -5.85 5.95 -42.77
N LEU A 10 -4.90 6.81 -43.17
CA LEU A 10 -3.87 7.32 -42.27
C LEU A 10 -4.49 8.13 -41.13
N ARG A 11 -5.47 9.01 -41.42
CA ARG A 11 -6.19 9.77 -40.38
C ARG A 11 -6.88 8.85 -39.38
N ARG A 12 -7.59 7.82 -39.85
CA ARG A 12 -8.28 6.85 -38.97
C ARG A 12 -7.29 6.07 -38.11
N LEU A 13 -6.16 5.65 -38.67
CA LEU A 13 -5.12 4.93 -37.94
C LEU A 13 -4.50 5.80 -36.85
N VAL A 14 -4.16 7.05 -37.18
CA VAL A 14 -3.61 8.01 -36.20
C VAL A 14 -4.63 8.30 -35.11
N THR A 15 -5.90 8.55 -35.45
CA THR A 15 -6.95 8.78 -34.45
C THR A 15 -7.11 7.58 -33.52
N VAL A 16 -7.11 6.35 -34.06
CA VAL A 16 -7.16 5.12 -33.24
C VAL A 16 -5.95 5.05 -32.32
N LEU A 17 -4.75 5.30 -32.85
CA LEU A 17 -3.52 5.29 -32.05
C LEU A 17 -3.58 6.32 -30.92
N THR A 18 -4.03 7.55 -31.21
CA THR A 18 -4.22 8.60 -30.20
C THR A 18 -5.21 8.17 -29.12
N VAL A 19 -6.34 7.56 -29.50
CA VAL A 19 -7.33 7.06 -28.54
C VAL A 19 -6.73 5.98 -27.64
N VAL A 20 -6.00 5.02 -28.22
CA VAL A 20 -5.34 3.95 -27.45
C VAL A 20 -4.28 4.51 -26.51
N MET A 21 -3.46 5.47 -26.95
CA MET A 21 -2.47 6.14 -26.10
C MET A 21 -3.12 6.82 -24.90
N ILE A 22 -4.22 7.56 -25.12
CA ILE A 22 -4.97 8.21 -24.05
C ILE A 22 -5.56 7.16 -23.09
N ALA A 23 -6.19 6.11 -23.62
CA ALA A 23 -6.78 5.05 -22.80
C ALA A 23 -5.73 4.37 -21.91
N GLY A 24 -4.52 4.13 -22.43
CA GLY A 24 -3.40 3.60 -21.67
C GLY A 24 -3.02 4.51 -20.49
N VAL A 25 -2.82 5.80 -20.74
CA VAL A 25 -2.49 6.77 -19.68
C VAL A 25 -3.59 6.88 -18.63
N VAL A 26 -4.86 6.94 -19.06
CA VAL A 26 -6.02 6.98 -18.15
C VAL A 26 -6.07 5.71 -17.29
N THR A 27 -5.76 4.55 -17.87
CA THR A 27 -5.72 3.28 -17.11
C THR A 27 -4.63 3.31 -16.05
N VAL A 28 -3.42 3.76 -16.39
CA VAL A 28 -2.31 3.88 -15.42
C VAL A 28 -2.66 4.86 -14.30
N ILE A 29 -3.20 6.04 -14.64
CA ILE A 29 -3.65 7.03 -13.65
C ILE A 29 -4.75 6.46 -12.77
N GLY A 30 -5.74 5.79 -13.36
CA GLY A 30 -6.85 5.16 -12.62
C GLY A 30 -6.36 4.11 -11.63
N LEU A 31 -5.48 3.21 -12.06
CA LEU A 31 -4.85 2.21 -11.18
C LEU A 31 -4.03 2.88 -10.07
N LEU A 32 -3.29 3.94 -10.38
CA LEU A 32 -2.50 4.68 -9.40
C LEU A 32 -3.41 5.31 -8.34
N VAL A 33 -4.48 5.99 -8.75
CA VAL A 33 -5.45 6.60 -7.83
C VAL A 33 -6.07 5.57 -6.92
N ILE A 34 -6.51 4.42 -7.45
CA ILE A 34 -7.05 3.31 -6.64
C ILE A 34 -6.01 2.84 -5.62
N ARG A 35 -4.76 2.69 -6.05
CA ARG A 35 -3.66 2.22 -5.21
C ARG A 35 -3.23 3.23 -4.14
N LEU A 36 -3.42 4.53 -4.38
CA LEU A 36 -3.09 5.60 -3.43
C LEU A 36 -4.25 5.96 -2.50
N GLN A 37 -5.49 5.76 -2.96
CA GLN A 37 -6.70 5.89 -2.15
C GLN A 37 -7.00 4.64 -1.32
N ALA A 38 -6.34 3.52 -1.61
CA ALA A 38 -6.25 2.43 -0.64
C ALA A 38 -5.77 3.03 0.70
N PRO A 39 -6.40 2.67 1.83
CA PRO A 39 -6.19 3.34 3.10
C PRO A 39 -4.69 3.54 3.34
N SER A 40 -4.32 4.81 3.49
CA SER A 40 -2.98 5.22 3.91
C SER A 40 -2.61 4.46 5.18
N LEU A 41 -1.31 4.19 5.37
CA LEU A 41 -0.80 3.57 6.58
C LEU A 41 -1.56 4.16 7.79
N PRO A 42 -2.08 3.33 8.70
CA PRO A 42 -2.84 3.83 9.84
C PRO A 42 -2.13 4.96 10.53
N ASP A 43 -2.88 5.87 11.12
CA ASP A 43 -2.34 6.87 12.05
C ASP A 43 -1.42 6.17 13.04
N LEU A 44 -0.12 6.41 12.89
CA LEU A 44 0.90 5.87 13.78
C LEU A 44 1.09 6.89 14.91
N PRO A 45 1.08 6.45 16.18
CA PRO A 45 1.30 7.35 17.29
C PRO A 45 2.73 7.90 17.22
N GLU A 46 2.91 9.18 17.59
CA GLU A 46 4.20 9.87 17.53
C GLU A 46 5.28 9.18 18.39
N SER A 47 4.86 8.40 19.40
CA SER A 47 5.74 7.55 20.20
C SER A 47 4.99 6.34 20.76
N ILE A 48 5.65 5.18 20.77
CA ILE A 48 5.19 3.99 21.49
C ILE A 48 6.14 3.79 22.67
N THR A 49 5.61 3.82 23.90
CA THR A 49 6.41 3.55 25.09
C THR A 49 6.47 2.05 25.30
N LEU A 50 7.65 1.47 25.11
CA LEU A 50 7.87 0.06 25.41
C LEU A 50 7.91 -0.18 26.93
N PRO A 51 7.47 -1.36 27.40
CA PRO A 51 7.68 -1.76 28.80
C PRO A 51 9.16 -1.71 29.18
N ALA A 52 9.44 -1.43 30.46
CA ALA A 52 10.82 -1.33 30.95
C ALA A 52 11.61 -2.62 30.68
N GLY A 53 12.77 -2.48 30.04
CA GLY A 53 13.65 -3.60 29.68
C GLY A 53 13.39 -4.25 28.33
N VAL A 54 12.39 -3.79 27.56
CA VAL A 54 12.09 -4.30 26.22
C VAL A 54 12.77 -3.43 25.16
N VAL A 55 13.59 -4.04 24.32
CA VAL A 55 14.25 -3.37 23.17
C VAL A 55 13.58 -3.83 21.89
N ALA A 56 13.08 -2.89 21.09
CA ALA A 56 12.49 -3.20 19.79
C ALA A 56 13.58 -3.68 18.82
N GLU A 57 13.42 -4.89 18.29
CA GLU A 57 14.27 -5.46 17.24
C GLU A 57 13.68 -5.22 15.85
N ALA A 58 12.36 -5.33 15.73
CA ALA A 58 11.64 -5.05 14.49
C ALA A 58 10.27 -4.43 14.77
N VAL A 59 9.82 -3.54 13.89
CA VAL A 59 8.49 -2.91 13.96
C VAL A 59 7.79 -3.12 12.62
N THR A 60 6.57 -3.66 12.66
CA THR A 60 5.71 -3.88 11.49
C THR A 60 4.39 -3.13 11.67
N PHE A 61 3.97 -2.43 10.62
CA PHE A 61 2.72 -1.68 10.61
C PHE A 61 1.68 -2.42 9.77
N GLY A 62 0.56 -2.78 10.38
CA GLY A 62 -0.63 -3.31 9.70
C GLY A 62 -1.78 -2.32 9.80
N GLY A 63 -2.85 -2.48 9.02
CA GLY A 63 -3.90 -1.46 8.81
C GLY A 63 -4.54 -0.79 10.03
N ASP A 64 -4.63 -1.45 11.19
CA ASP A 64 -5.16 -0.87 12.44
C ASP A 64 -4.30 -1.22 13.67
N TRP A 65 -3.06 -1.70 13.43
CA TRP A 65 -2.21 -2.26 14.48
C TRP A 65 -0.72 -2.14 14.18
N ILE A 66 0.09 -2.20 15.23
CA ILE A 66 1.55 -2.09 15.17
C ILE A 66 2.13 -3.26 15.93
N ALA A 67 2.89 -4.13 15.27
CA ALA A 67 3.64 -5.18 15.95
C ALA A 67 5.06 -4.71 16.22
N VAL A 68 5.50 -4.88 17.46
CA VAL A 68 6.87 -4.69 17.88
C VAL A 68 7.43 -6.03 18.32
N VAL A 69 8.46 -6.50 17.64
CA VAL A 69 9.21 -7.70 18.01
C VAL A 69 10.31 -7.29 18.98
N ALA A 70 10.40 -7.98 20.11
CA ALA A 70 11.43 -7.77 21.10
C ALA A 70 11.85 -9.10 21.71
N GLY A 71 13.04 -9.59 21.36
CA GLY A 71 13.53 -10.91 21.75
C GLY A 71 12.53 -12.02 21.38
N ASP A 72 12.10 -12.77 22.40
CA ASP A 72 11.17 -13.90 22.26
C ASP A 72 9.69 -13.51 22.38
N GLU A 73 9.33 -12.24 22.20
CA GLU A 73 7.93 -11.81 22.20
C GLU A 73 7.57 -10.83 21.06
N ILE A 74 6.32 -10.89 20.64
CA ILE A 74 5.68 -9.98 19.69
C ILE A 74 4.57 -9.25 20.44
N LEU A 75 4.71 -7.93 20.51
CA LEU A 75 3.78 -7.02 21.15
C LEU A 75 2.93 -6.34 20.07
N ILE A 76 1.62 -6.58 20.08
CA ILE A 76 0.68 -5.95 19.15
C ILE A 76 0.01 -4.78 19.85
N TYR A 77 0.21 -3.58 19.32
CA TYR A 77 -0.41 -2.33 19.75
C TYR A 77 -1.52 -1.93 18.77
N GLY A 78 -2.55 -1.25 19.24
CA GLY A 78 -3.49 -0.56 18.36
C GLY A 78 -2.84 0.68 17.76
N ALA A 79 -3.06 0.94 16.46
CA ALA A 79 -2.44 2.08 15.81
C ALA A 79 -3.01 3.43 16.30
N GLY A 80 -4.32 3.51 16.53
CA GLY A 80 -4.95 4.77 16.97
C GLY A 80 -4.76 5.14 18.44
N ASP A 81 -4.55 4.17 19.33
CA ASP A 81 -4.48 4.37 20.78
C ASP A 81 -3.10 4.04 21.39
N GLY A 82 -2.22 3.37 20.63
CA GLY A 82 -0.96 2.84 21.15
C GLY A 82 -1.14 1.83 22.28
N ALA A 83 -2.35 1.30 22.49
CA ALA A 83 -2.65 0.39 23.58
C ALA A 83 -2.18 -1.02 23.23
N LEU A 84 -1.53 -1.70 24.19
CA LEU A 84 -1.13 -3.10 24.02
C LEU A 84 -2.39 -3.97 23.94
N ARG A 85 -2.66 -4.54 22.76
CA ARG A 85 -3.78 -5.43 22.51
C ARG A 85 -3.43 -6.89 22.78
N GLN A 86 -2.22 -7.28 22.39
CA GLN A 86 -1.81 -8.68 22.49
C GLN A 86 -0.31 -8.80 22.72
N ARG A 87 0.08 -9.81 23.48
CA ARG A 87 1.46 -10.25 23.66
C ARG A 87 1.54 -11.71 23.23
N ILE A 88 2.44 -12.04 22.32
CA ILE A 88 2.65 -13.39 21.78
C ILE A 88 4.09 -13.79 22.09
N ALA A 89 4.30 -14.92 22.77
CA ALA A 89 5.64 -15.47 22.93
C ALA A 89 6.03 -16.25 21.66
N VAL A 90 7.25 -16.04 21.17
CA VAL A 90 7.83 -16.69 19.98
C VAL A 90 8.42 -18.07 20.32
N GLY A 91 8.60 -18.39 21.62
CA GLY A 91 9.14 -19.66 22.11
C GLY A 91 8.10 -20.73 22.48
N GLY A 92 7.09 -20.96 21.63
CA GLY A 92 5.95 -21.85 21.93
C GLY A 92 5.72 -22.96 20.91
N GLY A 93 6.76 -23.72 20.59
CA GLY A 93 6.68 -24.92 19.74
C GLY A 93 7.69 -25.96 20.21
N ALA A 94 7.56 -26.42 21.46
CA ALA A 94 8.23 -27.61 21.95
C ALA A 94 7.18 -28.72 22.04
N GLU A 95 7.19 -29.61 21.05
CA GLU A 95 6.71 -30.98 21.20
C GLU A 95 7.90 -31.86 21.57
#